data_AF-A0A9D2EQ72-F1
#
_entry.id   AF-A0A9D2EQ72-F1
#
_cell.length_a   1.000
_cell.length_b   1.000
_cell.length_c   1.000
_cell.angle_alpha   90.00
_cell.angle_beta   90.00
_cell.angle_gamma   90.00
#
_symmetry.space_group_name_H-M   'P 1'
#
loop_
_entity.id
_entity.type
_entity.pdbx_description
1 polymer ?
#
loop_
_entity_poly.entity_id
_entity_poly.type
_entity_poly.pdbx_seq_one_letter_code
_entity_poly.pdbx_strand_id
1 'polypeptide(L)'
;MSYCQNCLGTATVRNATIQQRCGLSENTIRSAVAGLEQKGLLVVSARQDREGRRISNQYKLLQLSGTWGKLPVEAFNLDKRDFAVYAYLCRCSNGQRKAFPSFSHMATVLHMAIGTVQTAIKSLMAAGRLLKAAFRAG
;
A
#
# COMPACT_ATOMS: atom_id res chain seq x y z
N MET A 1 6.07 1.06 -16.10
CA MET A 1 7.07 0.56 -15.13
C MET A 1 6.91 1.33 -13.82
N SER A 2 6.90 0.64 -12.68
CA SER A 2 6.99 1.30 -11.36
C SER A 2 8.33 2.04 -11.26
N TYR A 3 8.35 3.22 -10.61
CA TYR A 3 9.53 4.10 -10.54
C TYR A 3 10.81 3.43 -10.00
N CYS A 4 10.70 2.28 -9.34
CA CYS A 4 11.84 1.59 -8.73
C CYS A 4 12.09 0.17 -9.26
N GLN A 5 11.24 -0.37 -10.16
CA GLN A 5 11.38 -1.74 -10.64
C GLN A 5 12.19 -1.79 -11.94
N ASN A 6 13.30 -2.53 -11.94
CA ASN A 6 14.13 -2.73 -13.12
C ASN A 6 13.56 -3.84 -14.04
N CYS A 7 14.18 -4.02 -15.21
CA CYS A 7 13.79 -5.06 -16.18
C CYS A 7 13.91 -6.49 -15.65
N LEU A 8 14.58 -6.70 -14.52
CA LEU A 8 14.72 -8.00 -13.85
C LEU A 8 13.60 -8.26 -12.83
N GLY A 9 12.59 -7.38 -12.77
CA GLY A 9 11.48 -7.50 -11.83
C GLY A 9 11.87 -7.20 -10.37
N THR A 10 13.05 -6.64 -10.13
CA THR A 10 13.55 -6.30 -8.79
C THR A 10 13.56 -4.79 -8.56
N ALA A 11 13.47 -4.38 -7.31
CA ALA A 11 13.63 -2.98 -6.92
C ALA A 11 15.03 -2.76 -6.34
N THR A 12 15.75 -1.78 -6.87
CA THR A 12 17.07 -1.39 -6.36
C THR A 12 16.96 -0.04 -5.68
N VAL A 13 17.06 -0.02 -4.35
CA VAL A 13 16.80 1.18 -3.57
C VAL A 13 17.75 1.22 -2.36
N ARG A 14 18.24 2.42 -2.00
CA ARG A 14 19.00 2.66 -0.77
C ARG A 14 18.05 2.87 0.41
N ASN A 15 18.43 2.45 1.62
CA ASN A 15 17.63 2.69 2.83
C ASN A 15 17.28 4.19 3.00
N ALA A 16 18.24 5.09 2.76
CA ALA A 16 18.03 6.54 2.79
C ALA A 16 16.91 7.02 1.86
N THR A 17 16.76 6.41 0.67
CA THR A 17 15.67 6.73 -0.25
C THR A 17 14.32 6.28 0.29
N ILE A 18 14.26 5.12 0.95
CA ILE A 18 13.04 4.63 1.62
C ILE A 18 12.69 5.55 2.80
N GLN A 19 13.69 5.96 3.60
CA GLN A 19 13.51 6.91 4.70
C GLN A 19 12.87 8.22 4.22
N GLN A 20 13.47 8.83 3.20
CA GLN A 20 12.97 10.09 2.64
C GLN A 20 11.54 9.96 2.11
N ARG A 21 11.22 8.87 1.41
CA ARG A 21 9.90 8.69 0.78
C ARG A 21 8.81 8.29 1.76
N CYS A 22 9.15 7.52 2.79
CA CYS A 22 8.18 7.02 3.75
C CYS A 22 8.12 7.86 5.03
N GLY A 23 9.07 8.78 5.26
CA GLY A 23 9.16 9.55 6.51
C GLY A 23 9.48 8.68 7.74
N LEU A 24 10.14 7.53 7.53
CA LEU A 24 10.43 6.55 8.59
C LEU A 24 11.90 6.58 9.01
N SER A 25 12.16 6.23 10.27
CA SER A 25 13.52 6.03 10.76
C SER A 25 14.20 4.84 10.09
N GLU A 26 15.53 4.83 10.08
CA GLU A 26 16.28 3.71 9.51
C GLU A 26 15.98 2.39 10.24
N ASN A 27 15.90 2.42 11.57
CA ASN A 27 15.58 1.25 12.39
C ASN A 27 14.20 0.69 12.04
N THR A 28 13.19 1.57 11.89
CA THR A 28 11.85 1.16 11.47
C THR A 28 11.85 0.47 10.11
N ILE A 29 12.62 0.99 9.15
CA ILE A 29 12.73 0.37 7.83
C ILE A 29 13.43 -0.99 7.91
N ARG A 30 14.53 -1.10 8.66
CA ARG A 30 15.22 -2.39 8.85
C ARG A 30 14.29 -3.43 9.46
N SER A 31 13.57 -3.08 10.52
CA SER A 31 12.57 -3.96 11.16
C SER A 31 11.43 -4.33 10.21
N ALA A 32 10.92 -3.38 9.43
CA ALA A 32 9.87 -3.65 8.44
C ALA A 32 10.34 -4.60 7.34
N VAL A 33 11.53 -4.36 6.78
CA VAL A 33 12.13 -5.22 5.75
C VAL A 33 12.36 -6.63 6.28
N ALA A 34 12.95 -6.78 7.47
CA ALA A 34 13.15 -8.08 8.10
C ALA A 34 11.81 -8.80 8.35
N GLY A 35 10.80 -8.07 8.83
CA GLY A 35 9.47 -8.62 9.05
C GLY A 35 8.72 -9.02 7.78
N LEU A 36 9.02 -8.39 6.64
CA LEU A 36 8.47 -8.77 5.33
C LEU A 36 9.19 -10.00 4.76
N GLU A 37 10.52 -10.07 4.91
CA GLU A 37 11.31 -11.23 4.51
C GLU A 37 10.93 -12.48 5.31
N GLN A 38 10.77 -12.36 6.64
CA GLN A 38 10.29 -13.44 7.50
C GLN A 38 8.90 -13.96 7.08
N LYS A 39 8.05 -13.08 6.55
CA LYS A 39 6.71 -13.46 6.04
C LYS A 39 6.73 -13.99 4.60
N GLY A 40 7.92 -14.09 3.97
CA GLY A 40 8.04 -14.54 2.59
C GLY A 40 7.44 -13.58 1.56
N LEU A 41 7.36 -12.28 1.89
CA LEU A 41 6.79 -11.26 0.99
C LEU A 41 7.84 -10.58 0.11
N LEU A 42 9.12 -10.73 0.47
CA LEU A 42 10.24 -10.29 -0.32
C LEU A 42 11.49 -11.11 -0.02
N VAL A 43 12.47 -11.01 -0.90
CA VAL A 43 13.85 -11.46 -0.68
C VAL A 43 14.77 -10.24 -0.78
N VAL A 44 15.68 -10.07 0.19
CA VAL A 44 16.71 -9.03 0.15
C VAL A 44 18.04 -9.63 -0.29
N SER A 45 18.66 -9.04 -1.31
CA SER A 45 20.03 -9.33 -1.71
C SER A 45 20.89 -8.07 -1.68
N ALA A 46 22.20 -8.24 -1.53
CA ALA A 46 23.14 -7.14 -1.70
C ALA A 46 23.24 -6.80 -3.19
N ARG A 47 23.06 -5.52 -3.54
CA ARG A 47 23.51 -5.03 -4.83
C ARG A 47 24.99 -4.66 -4.68
N GLN A 48 25.82 -5.26 -5.52
CA GLN A 48 27.27 -5.05 -5.52
C GLN A 48 27.71 -4.25 -6.75
N ASP A 49 28.83 -3.55 -6.64
CA ASP A 49 29.57 -3.00 -7.79
C ASP A 49 30.41 -4.09 -8.48
N ARG A 50 31.26 -3.70 -9.44
CA ARG A 50 32.09 -4.65 -10.21
C ARG A 50 33.16 -5.30 -9.34
N GLU A 51 33.52 -4.64 -8.25
CA GLU A 51 34.52 -5.03 -7.27
C GLU A 51 33.92 -5.86 -6.12
N GLY A 52 32.62 -6.16 -6.17
CA GLY A 52 31.92 -6.95 -5.15
C GLY A 52 31.52 -6.16 -3.90
N ARG A 53 31.77 -4.84 -3.86
CA ARG A 53 31.40 -4.00 -2.72
C ARG A 53 29.91 -3.69 -2.77
N ARG A 54 29.26 -3.78 -1.61
CA ARG A 54 27.83 -3.48 -1.51
C ARG A 54 27.58 -2.00 -1.69
N ILE A 55 26.72 -1.66 -2.65
CA ILE A 55 26.31 -0.28 -2.96
C ILE A 55 24.87 0.05 -2.54
N SER A 56 23.99 -0.96 -2.50
CA SER A 56 22.62 -0.82 -1.99
C SER A 56 21.98 -2.18 -1.74
N ASN A 57 20.68 -2.18 -1.44
CA ASN A 57 19.86 -3.38 -1.39
C ASN A 57 19.17 -3.58 -2.73
N GLN A 58 19.02 -4.84 -3.11
CA GLN A 58 18.11 -5.29 -4.14
C GLN A 58 16.99 -6.05 -3.45
N TYR A 59 15.75 -5.73 -3.82
CA TYR A 59 14.55 -6.33 -3.28
C TYR A 59 13.82 -7.06 -4.41
N LYS A 60 13.59 -8.35 -4.24
CA LYS A 60 12.68 -9.12 -5.09
C LYS A 60 11.37 -9.29 -4.34
N LEU A 61 10.31 -8.65 -4.81
CA LEU A 61 8.99 -8.83 -4.22
C LEU A 61 8.46 -10.20 -4.60
N LEU A 62 7.96 -10.93 -3.61
CA LEU A 62 7.26 -12.19 -3.83
C LEU A 62 5.77 -11.86 -3.92
N GLN A 63 5.23 -12.03 -5.12
CA GLN A 63 3.89 -11.57 -5.42
C GLN A 63 2.86 -12.48 -4.75
N LEU A 64 2.14 -11.94 -3.78
CA LEU A 64 0.90 -12.54 -3.31
C LEU A 64 -0.08 -12.69 -4.48
N SER A 65 -0.80 -13.81 -4.51
CA SER A 65 -1.85 -14.05 -5.49
C SER A 65 -2.94 -12.98 -5.39
N GLY A 66 -3.54 -12.64 -6.54
CA GLY A 66 -4.62 -11.66 -6.62
C GLY A 66 -4.27 -10.36 -7.33
N THR A 67 -5.17 -9.39 -7.21
CA THR A 67 -5.09 -8.08 -7.88
C THR A 67 -4.41 -7.06 -6.99
N TRP A 68 -3.61 -6.18 -7.61
CA TRP A 68 -2.88 -5.12 -6.91
C TRP A 68 -3.50 -3.77 -7.26
N GLY A 69 -3.71 -2.93 -6.24
CA GLY A 69 -4.20 -1.56 -6.37
C GLY A 69 -3.07 -0.55 -6.15
N LYS A 70 -3.22 0.65 -6.72
CA LYS A 70 -2.36 1.79 -6.38
C LYS A 70 -2.88 2.45 -5.11
N LEU A 71 -1.99 2.71 -4.16
CA LEU A 71 -2.30 3.43 -2.93
C LEU A 71 -1.35 4.62 -2.78
N PRO A 72 -1.84 5.84 -2.44
CA PRO A 72 -0.98 6.95 -2.08
C PRO A 72 -0.23 6.66 -0.77
N VAL A 73 1.01 7.16 -0.63
CA VAL A 73 1.85 6.90 0.57
C VAL A 73 1.20 7.49 1.82
N GLU A 74 0.50 8.59 1.68
CA GLU A 74 -0.20 9.30 2.76
C GLU A 74 -1.32 8.45 3.37
N ALA A 75 -1.78 7.40 2.69
CA ALA A 75 -2.72 6.45 3.26
C ALA A 75 -2.16 5.77 4.52
N PHE A 76 -0.85 5.58 4.62
CA PHE A 76 -0.22 4.97 5.81
C PHE A 76 -0.34 5.84 7.07
N ASN A 77 -0.74 7.10 6.95
CA ASN A 77 -1.04 7.98 8.09
C ASN A 77 -2.46 7.81 8.63
N LEU A 78 -3.32 7.04 7.96
CA LEU A 78 -4.67 6.74 8.41
C LEU A 78 -4.63 5.76 9.59
N ASP A 79 -5.64 5.81 10.46
CA ASP A 79 -5.83 4.75 11.45
C ASP A 79 -6.09 3.40 10.76
N LYS A 80 -5.92 2.30 11.49
CA LYS A 80 -6.02 0.93 10.91
C LYS A 80 -7.36 0.68 10.21
N ARG A 81 -8.45 1.21 10.75
CA ARG A 81 -9.81 1.03 10.24
C ARG A 81 -9.98 1.81 8.94
N ASP A 82 -9.63 3.09 8.96
CA ASP A 82 -9.77 4.01 7.83
C ASP A 82 -8.83 3.61 6.70
N PHE A 83 -7.61 3.16 7.02
CA PHE A 83 -6.67 2.59 6.06
C PHE A 83 -7.27 1.41 5.30
N ALA A 84 -7.83 0.42 6.01
CA ALA A 84 -8.37 -0.79 5.38
C ALA A 84 -9.54 -0.45 4.44
N VAL A 85 -10.44 0.43 4.89
CA VAL A 85 -11.58 0.90 4.08
C VAL A 85 -11.12 1.69 2.87
N TYR A 86 -10.17 2.61 3.04
CA TYR A 86 -9.63 3.43 1.97
C TYR A 86 -8.89 2.58 0.93
N ALA A 87 -8.03 1.65 1.36
CA ALA A 87 -7.30 0.75 0.48
C ALA A 87 -8.25 -0.14 -0.34
N TYR A 88 -9.32 -0.64 0.26
CA TYR A 88 -10.33 -1.40 -0.46
C TYR A 88 -11.05 -0.56 -1.53
N LEU A 89 -11.38 0.70 -1.22
CA LEU A 89 -11.99 1.60 -2.20
C LEU A 89 -11.02 1.93 -3.35
N CYS A 90 -9.73 2.12 -3.08
CA CYS A 90 -8.71 2.26 -4.12
C CYS A 90 -8.66 1.03 -5.04
N ARG A 91 -8.75 -0.18 -4.47
CA ARG A 91 -8.83 -1.44 -5.26
C ARG A 91 -10.07 -1.49 -6.15
N CYS A 92 -11.21 -1.03 -5.64
CA CYS A 92 -12.48 -0.99 -6.38
C CYS A 92 -12.59 0.20 -7.34
N SER A 93 -11.61 1.11 -7.35
CA SER A 93 -11.71 2.34 -8.14
C SER A 93 -11.53 2.06 -9.63
N ASN A 94 -12.39 2.66 -10.45
CA ASN A 94 -12.27 2.63 -11.90
C ASN A 94 -11.27 3.69 -12.40
N GLY A 95 -11.11 3.80 -13.72
CA GLY A 95 -10.22 4.79 -14.35
C GLY A 95 -10.53 6.26 -14.00
N GLN A 96 -11.74 6.55 -13.50
CA GLN A 96 -12.16 7.88 -13.05
C GLN A 96 -12.02 8.08 -11.53
N ARG A 97 -11.33 7.17 -10.82
CA ARG A 97 -11.19 7.17 -9.35
C ARG A 97 -12.53 7.08 -8.60
N LYS A 98 -13.55 6.47 -9.21
CA LYS A 98 -14.85 6.21 -8.58
C LYS A 98 -14.93 4.75 -8.17
N ALA A 99 -15.49 4.47 -7.01
CA ALA A 99 -15.75 3.13 -6.51
C ALA A 99 -17.21 3.01 -6.06
N PHE A 100 -17.85 1.87 -6.33
CA PHE A 100 -19.27 1.63 -6.04
C PHE A 100 -19.56 0.38 -5.18
N PRO A 101 -18.72 0.00 -4.19
CA PRO A 101 -19.09 -1.11 -3.32
C PRO A 101 -20.18 -0.68 -2.33
N SER A 102 -21.09 -1.60 -1.99
CA SER A 102 -22.07 -1.40 -0.92
C SER A 102 -21.40 -1.55 0.45
N PHE A 103 -21.98 -0.93 1.50
CA PHE A 103 -21.45 -1.08 2.86
C PHE A 103 -21.45 -2.53 3.34
N SER A 104 -22.49 -3.30 3.01
CA SER A 104 -22.56 -4.73 3.35
C SER A 104 -21.45 -5.52 2.66
N HIS A 105 -21.18 -5.26 1.38
CA HIS A 105 -20.11 -5.95 0.66
C HIS A 105 -18.73 -5.62 1.24
N MET A 106 -18.49 -4.33 1.57
CA MET A 106 -17.26 -3.92 2.24
C MET A 106 -17.09 -4.58 3.60
N ALA A 107 -18.15 -4.62 4.41
CA ALA A 107 -18.16 -5.24 5.72
C ALA A 107 -17.78 -6.73 5.65
N THR A 108 -18.36 -7.47 4.69
CA THR A 108 -18.02 -8.88 4.46
C THR A 108 -16.56 -9.07 4.08
N VAL A 109 -16.04 -8.32 3.10
CA VAL A 109 -14.66 -8.50 2.60
C VAL A 109 -13.61 -8.06 3.63
N LEU A 110 -13.88 -6.99 4.37
CA LEU A 110 -12.96 -6.46 5.37
C LEU A 110 -13.10 -7.12 6.74
N HIS A 111 -14.05 -8.05 6.90
CA HIS A 111 -14.40 -8.68 8.17
C HIS A 111 -14.69 -7.65 9.27
N MET A 112 -15.48 -6.64 8.93
CA MET A 112 -15.87 -5.55 9.82
C MET A 112 -17.38 -5.50 10.00
N ALA A 113 -17.86 -4.97 11.12
CA ALA A 113 -19.26 -4.60 11.25
C ALA A 113 -19.62 -3.47 10.27
N ILE A 114 -20.85 -3.47 9.74
CA ILE A 114 -21.34 -2.42 8.82
C ILE A 114 -21.20 -1.03 9.45
N GLY A 115 -21.52 -0.88 10.74
CA GLY A 115 -21.37 0.38 11.47
C GLY A 115 -19.91 0.88 11.53
N THR A 116 -18.95 -0.02 11.59
CA THR A 116 -17.51 0.30 11.54
C THR A 116 -17.11 0.84 10.17
N VAL A 117 -17.60 0.22 9.09
CA VAL A 117 -17.38 0.71 7.72
C VAL A 117 -18.00 2.10 7.55
N GLN A 118 -19.23 2.31 8.01
CA GLN A 118 -19.89 3.61 7.93
C GLN A 118 -19.14 4.69 8.70
N THR A 119 -18.60 4.35 9.88
CA THR A 119 -17.78 5.26 10.69
C THR A 119 -16.51 5.64 9.94
N ALA A 120 -15.81 4.66 9.34
CA ALA A 120 -14.61 4.91 8.55
C ALA A 120 -14.88 5.82 7.35
N ILE A 121 -15.99 5.60 6.63
CA ILE A 121 -16.40 6.46 5.51
C ILE A 121 -16.62 7.91 5.98
N LYS A 122 -17.27 8.11 7.13
CA LYS A 122 -17.46 9.45 7.72
C LYS A 122 -16.13 10.11 8.07
N SER A 123 -15.21 9.38 8.71
CA SER A 123 -13.87 9.88 9.05
C SER A 123 -13.07 10.26 7.81
N LEU A 124 -13.08 9.41 6.78
CA LEU A 124 -12.39 9.68 5.51
C LEU A 124 -12.98 10.88 4.77
N MET A 125 -14.30 11.09 4.83
CA MET A 125 -14.95 12.28 4.30
C MET A 125 -14.54 13.54 5.08
N ALA A 126 -14.57 13.49 6.41
CA ALA A 126 -14.17 14.61 7.27
C ALA A 126 -12.69 15.00 7.06
N ALA A 127 -11.82 14.02 6.80
CA ALA A 127 -10.41 14.24 6.47
C ALA A 127 -10.17 14.67 5.01
N GLY A 128 -11.22 14.87 4.21
CA GLY A 128 -11.12 15.26 2.80
C GLY A 128 -10.47 14.20 1.90
N ARG A 129 -10.46 12.93 2.33
CA ARG A 129 -9.86 11.81 1.59
C ARG A 129 -10.84 11.13 0.65
N LEU A 130 -12.13 11.35 0.84
CA LEU A 130 -13.19 10.77 0.02
C LEU A 130 -14.36 11.75 -0.15
N LEU A 131 -14.98 11.71 -1.32
CA LEU A 131 -16.26 12.32 -1.59
C LEU A 131 -17.30 11.21 -1.77
N LYS A 132 -18.38 11.25 -0.97
CA LYS A 132 -19.52 10.35 -1.13
C LYS A 132 -20.63 11.09 -1.86
N ALA A 133 -20.97 10.63 -3.06
CA ALA A 133 -22.09 11.14 -3.84
C ALA A 133 -23.14 10.04 -4.04
N ALA A 134 -24.42 10.42 -4.05
CA ALA A 134 -25.48 9.54 -4.52
C ALA A 134 -25.48 9.55 -6.05
N PHE A 135 -24.99 8.48 -6.66
CA PHE A 135 -25.16 8.27 -8.09
C PHE A 135 -26.56 7.70 -8.32
N ARG A 136 -27.45 8.49 -8.93
CA ARG A 136 -28.64 7.95 -9.59
C ARG A 136 -28.18 7.56 -11.00
N ALA A 137 -28.30 6.28 -11.35
CA ALA A 137 -28.16 5.88 -12.74
C ALA A 137 -29.30 6.55 -13.51
N GLY A 138 -28.94 7.33 -14.54
CA GLY A 138 -29.87 7.76 -15.58
C GLY A 138 -29.99 6.67 -16.63
#